data_AF-A0A2B7YHB4-F1
#
_entry.id   AF-A0A2B7YHB4-F1
#
_cell.length_a   1.000
_cell.length_b   1.000
_cell.length_c   1.000
_cell.angle_alpha   90.00
_cell.angle_beta   90.00
_cell.angle_gamma   90.00
#
_symmetry.space_group_name_H-M   'P 1'
#
loop_
_entity.id
_entity.type
_entity.pdbx_description
1 polymer ?
#
loop_
_entity_poly.entity_id
_entity_poly.type
_entity_poly.pdbx_seq_one_letter_code
_entity_poly.pdbx_strand_id
1 'polypeptide(L)'
;MGTKADLTEDYILRNFDAILQSADTEVRTRPIFDCAQVWYSRFNEGKRLEDLCEAVHRARRAIAEIPRDHDNFATYSATLSDMLVDKGKVTSSMADIDEAIRKGTVTVRKVLRWE
;
A
#
# COMPACT_ATOMS: atom_id res chain seq x y z
N MET A 1 -16.61 7.57 24.29
CA MET A 1 -15.16 7.26 24.22
C MET A 1 -15.00 6.11 23.23
N GLY A 2 -15.15 6.39 21.94
CA GLY A 2 -15.04 5.41 20.86
C GLY A 2 -13.64 5.49 20.28
N THR A 3 -12.91 4.39 20.35
CA THR A 3 -11.52 4.30 19.91
C THR A 3 -11.41 4.46 18.39
N LYS A 4 -10.48 5.32 17.97
CA LYS A 4 -10.22 5.77 16.60
C LYS A 4 -9.58 4.67 15.70
N ALA A 5 -9.89 3.38 15.88
CA ALA A 5 -9.04 2.31 15.32
C ALA A 5 -9.69 1.03 14.76
N ASP A 6 -10.99 0.75 14.90
CA ASP A 6 -11.54 -0.54 14.43
C ASP A 6 -12.51 -0.35 13.26
N LEU A 7 -12.00 0.07 12.11
CA LEU A 7 -12.73 -0.16 10.87
C LEU A 7 -12.55 -1.63 10.50
N THR A 8 -13.65 -2.38 10.43
CA THR A 8 -13.60 -3.78 10.01
C THR A 8 -13.04 -3.90 8.59
N GLU A 9 -12.41 -5.02 8.29
CA GLU A 9 -11.93 -5.35 6.94
C GLU A 9 -13.00 -5.06 5.87
N ASP A 10 -14.22 -5.54 6.11
CA ASP A 10 -15.36 -5.35 5.21
C ASP A 10 -15.73 -3.86 5.03
N TYR A 11 -15.64 -3.06 6.08
CA TYR A 11 -15.87 -1.60 5.99
C TYR A 11 -14.82 -0.93 5.11
N ILE A 12 -13.54 -1.24 5.33
CA ILE A 12 -12.42 -0.64 4.59
C ILE A 12 -12.49 -1.01 3.12
N LEU A 13 -12.82 -2.27 2.82
CA LEU A 13 -12.96 -2.75 1.45
C LEU A 13 -14.15 -2.09 0.73
N ARG A 14 -15.32 -2.02 1.38
CA ARG A 14 -16.54 -1.45 0.75
C ARG A 14 -16.50 0.05 0.59
N ASN A 15 -15.85 0.76 1.50
CA ASN A 15 -15.83 2.23 1.51
C ASN A 15 -14.54 2.80 0.92
N PHE A 16 -13.69 1.98 0.29
CA PHE A 16 -12.38 2.40 -0.20
C PHE A 16 -12.43 3.70 -1.03
N ASP A 17 -13.29 3.77 -2.05
CA ASP A 17 -13.37 4.95 -2.92
C ASP A 17 -13.92 6.18 -2.19
N ALA A 18 -14.85 5.99 -1.24
CA ALA A 18 -15.38 7.07 -0.42
C ALA A 18 -14.33 7.63 0.55
N ILE A 19 -13.53 6.74 1.19
CA ILE A 19 -12.40 7.13 2.04
C ILE A 19 -11.36 7.86 1.20
N LEU A 20 -11.12 7.42 -0.03
CA LEU A 20 -10.16 8.04 -0.94
C LEU A 20 -10.58 9.45 -1.36
N GLN A 21 -11.88 9.72 -1.47
CA GLN A 21 -12.41 11.05 -1.77
C GLN A 21 -12.51 11.98 -0.55
N SER A 22 -12.17 11.51 0.66
CA SER A 22 -12.16 12.34 1.86
C SER A 22 -11.21 13.53 1.70
N ALA A 23 -11.68 14.73 2.03
CA ALA A 23 -10.87 15.95 2.03
C ALA A 23 -9.76 15.93 3.10
N ASP A 24 -9.90 15.08 4.12
CA ASP A 24 -8.94 14.91 5.20
C ASP A 24 -7.86 13.88 4.81
N THR A 25 -6.62 14.36 4.65
CA THR A 25 -5.45 13.56 4.27
C THR A 25 -5.09 12.51 5.34
N GLU A 26 -5.31 12.80 6.63
CA GLU A 26 -5.01 11.88 7.73
C GLU A 26 -6.04 10.73 7.76
N VAL A 27 -7.31 11.06 7.49
CA VAL A 27 -8.41 10.07 7.35
C VAL A 27 -8.28 9.26 6.05
N ARG A 28 -7.71 9.82 4.99
CA ARG A 28 -7.52 9.14 3.70
C ARG A 28 -6.38 8.11 3.74
N THR A 29 -5.25 8.45 4.34
CA THR A 29 -4.00 7.71 4.13
C THR A 29 -3.92 6.40 4.90
N ARG A 30 -4.38 6.38 6.15
CA ARG A 30 -4.32 5.19 7.01
C ARG A 30 -5.20 4.02 6.53
N PRO A 31 -6.50 4.21 6.24
CA PRO A 31 -7.37 3.10 5.87
C PRO A 31 -7.08 2.57 4.45
N ILE A 32 -6.47 3.37 3.57
CA ILE A 32 -6.04 2.91 2.24
C ILE A 32 -4.87 1.91 2.36
N PHE A 33 -3.96 2.15 3.30
CA PHE A 33 -2.88 1.20 3.60
C PHE A 33 -3.41 -0.08 4.21
N ASP A 34 -4.33 0.05 5.16
CA ASP A 34 -5.01 -1.10 5.79
C ASP A 34 -5.76 -1.93 4.72
N CYS A 35 -6.38 -1.27 3.75
CA CYS A 35 -7.01 -1.93 2.59
C CYS A 35 -6.00 -2.75 1.77
N ALA A 36 -4.83 -2.18 1.46
CA ALA A 36 -3.80 -2.89 0.70
C ALA A 36 -3.25 -4.10 1.49
N GLN A 37 -3.05 -3.98 2.81
CA GLN A 37 -2.65 -5.09 3.67
C GLN A 37 -3.67 -6.22 3.69
N VAL A 38 -4.96 -5.88 3.77
CA VAL A 38 -6.05 -6.86 3.72
C VAL A 38 -5.99 -7.72 2.46
N TRP A 39 -5.90 -7.09 1.28
CA TRP A 39 -5.82 -7.82 0.02
C TRP A 39 -4.53 -8.64 -0.09
N TYR A 40 -3.43 -8.15 0.45
CA TYR A 40 -2.18 -8.90 0.48
C TYR A 40 -2.22 -10.10 1.43
N SER A 41 -2.93 -9.99 2.57
CA SER A 41 -3.20 -11.15 3.43
C SER A 41 -4.04 -12.20 2.71
N ARG A 42 -5.09 -11.77 2.00
CA ARG A 42 -5.91 -12.67 1.17
C ARG A 42 -5.10 -13.35 0.07
N PHE A 43 -4.18 -12.63 -0.59
CA PHE A 43 -3.23 -13.24 -1.51
C PHE A 43 -2.35 -14.29 -0.81
N ASN A 44 -1.88 -14.03 0.41
CA ASN A 44 -1.07 -15.00 1.13
C ASN A 44 -1.82 -16.29 1.48
N GLU A 45 -3.12 -16.20 1.72
CA GLU A 45 -4.00 -17.35 2.00
C GLU A 45 -4.46 -18.08 0.72
N GLY A 46 -4.86 -17.35 -0.31
CA GLY A 46 -5.47 -17.90 -1.52
C GLY A 46 -4.55 -18.04 -2.73
N LYS A 47 -3.38 -17.38 -2.72
CA LYS A 47 -2.40 -17.28 -3.83
C LYS A 47 -3.01 -16.87 -5.17
N ARG A 48 -4.08 -16.08 -5.13
CA ARG A 48 -4.80 -15.57 -6.30
C ARG A 48 -4.13 -14.30 -6.81
N LEU A 49 -3.82 -14.27 -8.10
CA LEU A 49 -3.16 -13.12 -8.72
C LEU A 49 -4.07 -11.88 -8.70
N GLU A 50 -5.38 -12.06 -8.78
CA GLU A 50 -6.37 -10.98 -8.73
C GLU A 50 -6.28 -10.20 -7.42
N ASP A 51 -6.19 -10.90 -6.28
CA ASP A 51 -6.08 -10.29 -4.95
C ASP A 51 -4.78 -9.47 -4.83
N LEU A 52 -3.68 -9.97 -5.41
CA LEU A 52 -2.40 -9.28 -5.41
C LEU A 52 -2.38 -8.06 -6.34
N CYS A 53 -3.01 -8.15 -7.50
CA CYS A 53 -3.19 -7.02 -8.42
C CYS A 53 -3.98 -5.90 -7.74
N GLU A 54 -5.03 -6.26 -7.02
CA GLU A 54 -5.86 -5.30 -6.30
C GLU A 54 -5.11 -4.66 -5.13
N ALA A 55 -4.32 -5.43 -4.38
CA ALA A 55 -3.42 -4.90 -3.33
C ALA A 55 -2.44 -3.86 -3.89
N VAL A 56 -1.77 -4.18 -5.00
CA VAL A 56 -0.82 -3.28 -5.67
C VAL A 56 -1.52 -2.02 -6.18
N HIS A 57 -2.68 -2.15 -6.82
CA HIS A 57 -3.45 -1.00 -7.32
C HIS A 57 -3.78 -0.02 -6.18
N ARG A 58 -4.29 -0.55 -5.07
CA ARG A 58 -4.65 0.19 -3.86
C ARG A 58 -3.43 0.90 -3.23
N ALA A 59 -2.33 0.17 -3.04
CA ALA A 59 -1.09 0.72 -2.47
C ALA A 59 -0.50 1.84 -3.35
N ARG A 60 -0.57 1.72 -4.68
CA ARG A 60 -0.15 2.78 -5.60
C ARG A 60 -0.98 4.05 -5.46
N ARG A 61 -2.31 3.91 -5.36
CA ARG A 61 -3.20 5.06 -5.13
C ARG A 61 -2.88 5.74 -3.79
N ALA A 62 -2.59 4.96 -2.76
CA ALA A 62 -2.15 5.49 -1.46
C ALA A 62 -0.93 6.40 -1.59
N ILE A 63 0.13 5.89 -2.23
CA ILE A 63 1.41 6.59 -2.34
C ILE A 63 1.31 7.81 -3.24
N ALA A 64 0.44 7.80 -4.26
CA ALA A 64 0.22 8.94 -5.14
C ALA A 64 -0.38 10.16 -4.40
N GLU A 65 -1.17 9.91 -3.36
CA GLU A 65 -1.87 10.95 -2.58
C GLU A 65 -1.04 11.46 -1.39
N ILE A 66 0.00 10.75 -0.99
CA ILE A 66 0.79 11.08 0.20
C ILE A 66 1.92 12.04 -0.15
N PRO A 67 2.01 13.21 0.53
CA PRO A 67 3.17 14.07 0.43
C PRO A 67 4.44 13.29 0.77
N ARG A 68 5.50 13.47 -0.02
CA ARG A 68 6.76 12.73 0.19
C ARG A 68 7.37 12.93 1.58
N ASP A 69 6.98 13.99 2.28
CA ASP A 69 7.46 14.34 3.62
C ASP A 69 6.59 13.81 4.76
N HIS A 70 5.57 13.03 4.45
CA HIS A 70 4.75 12.36 5.44
C HIS A 70 5.48 11.14 6.04
N ASP A 71 5.38 10.94 7.35
CA ASP A 71 6.06 9.86 8.08
C ASP A 71 5.72 8.46 7.53
N ASN A 72 4.45 8.24 7.17
CA ASN A 72 3.99 6.98 6.58
C ASN A 72 4.47 6.71 5.14
N PHE A 73 5.04 7.69 4.43
CA PHE A 73 5.45 7.51 3.02
C PHE A 73 6.48 6.39 2.87
N ALA A 74 7.43 6.30 3.81
CA ALA A 74 8.47 5.27 3.82
C ALA A 74 7.87 3.87 4.01
N THR A 75 7.00 3.71 5.01
CA THR A 75 6.31 2.45 5.31
C THR A 75 5.47 1.98 4.13
N TYR A 76 4.69 2.87 3.52
CA TYR A 76 3.79 2.48 2.43
C TYR A 76 4.58 2.11 1.17
N SER A 77 5.67 2.84 0.90
CA SER A 77 6.57 2.53 -0.21
C SER A 77 7.27 1.19 -0.04
N ALA A 78 7.65 0.82 1.18
CA ALA A 78 8.21 -0.50 1.49
C ALA A 78 7.18 -1.61 1.22
N THR A 79 5.97 -1.47 1.74
CA THR A 79 4.89 -2.45 1.52
C THR A 79 4.51 -2.60 0.05
N LEU A 80 4.44 -1.51 -0.72
CA LEU A 80 4.23 -1.61 -2.18
C LEU A 80 5.37 -2.38 -2.85
N SER A 81 6.62 -2.19 -2.41
CA SER A 81 7.77 -2.89 -2.96
C SER A 81 7.66 -4.40 -2.73
N ASP A 82 7.26 -4.83 -1.53
CA ASP A 82 7.05 -6.24 -1.22
C ASP A 82 5.96 -6.86 -2.10
N MET A 83 4.81 -6.18 -2.24
CA MET A 83 3.72 -6.63 -3.11
C MET A 83 4.14 -6.76 -4.59
N LEU A 84 4.95 -5.81 -5.09
CA LEU A 84 5.46 -5.84 -6.47
C LEU A 84 6.48 -6.96 -6.69
N VAL A 85 7.34 -7.23 -5.70
CA VAL A 85 8.26 -8.39 -5.74
C VAL A 85 7.47 -9.68 -5.85
N ASP A 86 6.44 -9.86 -5.02
CA ASP A 86 5.61 -11.06 -5.07
C ASP A 86 4.81 -11.17 -6.36
N LYS A 87 4.32 -10.06 -6.89
CA LYS A 87 3.65 -10.04 -8.20
C LYS A 87 4.62 -10.45 -9.29
N GLY A 88 5.84 -9.94 -9.27
CA GLY A 88 6.92 -10.32 -10.18
C GLY A 88 7.25 -11.80 -10.12
N LYS A 89 7.30 -12.40 -8.91
CA LYS A 89 7.52 -13.85 -8.74
C LYS A 89 6.39 -14.68 -9.33
N VAL A 90 5.13 -14.30 -9.10
CA VAL A 90 3.95 -15.04 -9.58
C VAL A 90 3.79 -14.93 -11.09
N THR A 91 4.04 -13.74 -11.65
CA THR A 91 3.82 -13.45 -13.09
C THR A 91 5.07 -13.64 -13.95
N SER A 92 6.24 -13.87 -13.35
CA SER A 92 7.56 -13.78 -14.01
C SER A 92 7.77 -12.43 -14.75
N SER A 93 7.11 -11.37 -14.30
CA SER A 93 7.16 -10.03 -14.88
C SER A 93 8.35 -9.25 -14.33
N MET A 94 9.40 -9.08 -15.15
CA MET A 94 10.56 -8.27 -14.77
C MET A 94 10.23 -6.79 -14.55
N ALA A 95 9.21 -6.26 -15.24
CA ALA A 95 8.81 -4.87 -15.11
C ALA A 95 8.30 -4.52 -13.69
N ASP A 96 7.59 -5.45 -13.05
CA ASP A 96 7.09 -5.28 -11.69
C ASP A 96 8.24 -5.33 -10.67
N ILE A 97 9.25 -6.19 -10.90
CA ILE A 97 10.44 -6.30 -10.05
C ILE A 97 11.28 -5.02 -10.14
N ASP A 98 11.51 -4.50 -11.34
CA ASP A 98 12.24 -3.24 -11.54
C ASP A 98 11.54 -2.07 -10.84
N GLU A 99 10.21 -2.06 -10.83
CA GLU A 99 9.46 -1.04 -10.12
C GLU A 99 9.57 -1.19 -8.60
N ALA A 100 9.51 -2.42 -8.08
CA ALA A 100 9.74 -2.68 -6.66
C ALA A 100 11.10 -2.13 -6.20
N ILE A 101 12.15 -2.36 -6.99
CA ILE A 101 13.51 -1.86 -6.71
C ILE A 101 13.53 -0.33 -6.71
N ARG A 102 12.91 0.31 -7.72
CA ARG A 102 12.83 1.78 -7.77
C ARG A 102 12.10 2.38 -6.56
N LYS A 103 11.05 1.74 -6.06
CA LYS A 103 10.30 2.22 -4.90
C LYS A 103 11.03 1.97 -3.59
N GLY A 104 11.64 0.79 -3.41
CA GLY A 104 12.44 0.47 -2.22
C GLY A 104 13.70 1.33 -2.09
N THR A 105 14.39 1.64 -3.19
CA THR A 105 15.60 2.47 -3.19
C THR A 105 15.32 3.93 -2.83
N VAL A 106 14.16 4.49 -3.20
CA VAL A 106 13.74 5.83 -2.75
C VAL A 106 13.61 5.88 -1.22
N THR A 107 13.11 4.80 -0.61
CA THR A 107 13.00 4.70 0.85
C THR A 107 14.36 4.62 1.52
N VAL A 108 15.25 3.74 1.07
CA VAL A 108 16.61 3.60 1.64
C VAL A 108 17.39 4.91 1.54
N ARG A 109 17.27 5.63 0.41
CA ARG A 109 17.93 6.94 0.23
C ARG A 109 17.38 8.02 1.15
N LYS A 110 16.12 7.94 1.59
CA LYS A 110 15.56 8.88 2.58
C LYS A 110 15.93 8.50 4.01
N VAL A 111 15.98 7.20 4.34
CA VAL A 111 16.42 6.71 5.66
C VAL A 111 17.90 7.02 5.91
N LEU A 112 18.74 6.99 4.88
CA LEU A 112 20.17 7.29 4.97
C LEU A 112 20.51 8.79 4.82
N ARG A 113 19.50 9.66 4.66
CA ARG A 113 19.71 11.11 4.52
C ARG A 113 19.09 11.86 5.71
N TRP A 114 19.65 11.61 6.88
CA TRP A 114 19.52 12.46 8.06
C TRP A 114 20.93 12.68 8.62
N GLU A 115 21.59 13.75 8.17
CA GLU A 115 22.61 14.49 8.91
C GLU A 115 22.09 15.91 9.12
#